data_AF-A0A3L7UGC7-F1
#
_entry.id   AF-A0A3L7UGC7-F1
#
_cell.length_a   1.000
_cell.length_b   1.000
_cell.length_c   1.000
_cell.angle_alpha   90.00
_cell.angle_beta   90.00
_cell.angle_gamma   90.00
#
_symmetry.space_group_name_H-M   'P 1'
#
loop_
_entity.id
_entity.type
_entity.pdbx_description
1 polymer ?
#
loop_
_entity_poly.entity_id
_entity_poly.type
_entity_poly.pdbx_seq_one_letter_code
_entity_poly.pdbx_strand_id
1 'polypeptide(L)' 'PRGTRYETHEVKHGREETREYVSLPAPASLKKLGWSAVRSIGMVYSRTLRACETIDLVGY' A
#
# COMPACT_ATOMS: atom_id res chain seq x y z
N PRO A 1 7.41 7.37 13.87
CA PRO A 1 6.03 7.50 13.34
C PRO A 1 5.26 6.18 13.53
N ARG A 2 4.13 6.20 14.23
CA ARG A 2 3.22 5.04 14.28
C ARG A 2 2.49 4.97 12.95
N GLY A 3 2.81 3.98 12.13
CA GLY A 3 2.06 3.67 10.92
C GLY A 3 0.87 2.78 11.23
N THR A 4 -0.20 2.92 10.46
CA THR A 4 -1.33 2.00 10.55
C THR A 4 -1.11 0.88 9.54
N ARG A 5 -1.20 -0.36 10.00
CA ARG A 5 -1.13 -1.56 9.17
C ARG A 5 -2.53 -2.10 8.96
N TYR A 6 -2.86 -2.41 7.72
CA TYR A 6 -4.09 -3.10 7.35
C TYR A 6 -3.70 -4.33 6.53
N GLU A 7 -4.44 -5.41 6.70
CA GLU A 7 -4.23 -6.66 5.99
C GLU A 7 -5.59 -7.13 5.50
N THR A 8 -5.68 -7.45 4.20
CA THR A 8 -6.88 -8.03 3.62
C THR A 8 -6.52 -9.33 2.93
N HIS A 9 -7.34 -10.35 3.16
CA HIS A 9 -7.24 -11.65 2.50
C HIS A 9 -8.48 -11.87 1.64
N GLU A 10 -8.27 -12.07 0.35
CA GLU A 10 -9.35 -12.43 -0.56
C GLU A 10 -9.07 -13.80 -1.20
N VAL A 11 -10.06 -14.69 -1.12
CA VAL A 11 -10.05 -15.98 -1.81
C VAL A 11 -11.15 -15.96 -2.88
N LYS A 12 -10.76 -15.90 -4.15
CA LYS A 12 -11.70 -15.90 -5.29
C LYS A 12 -11.19 -16.76 -6.45
N HIS A 13 -12.08 -17.59 -6.99
CA HIS A 13 -11.83 -18.42 -8.18
C HIS A 13 -10.54 -19.28 -8.13
N GLY A 14 -10.05 -19.67 -6.95
CA GLY A 14 -8.76 -20.37 -6.79
C GLY A 14 -7.54 -19.44 -6.85
N ARG A 15 -7.70 -18.17 -6.48
CA ARG A 15 -6.64 -17.22 -6.14
C ARG A 15 -6.72 -16.96 -4.65
N GLU A 16 -5.58 -16.99 -3.99
CA GLU A 16 -5.41 -16.44 -2.65
C GLU A 16 -4.56 -15.18 -2.80
N GLU A 17 -5.17 -14.04 -2.51
CA GLU A 17 -4.50 -12.74 -2.57
C GLU A 17 -4.45 -12.15 -1.16
N THR A 18 -3.23 -11.95 -0.67
CA THR A 18 -2.96 -11.23 0.56
C THR A 18 -2.46 -9.84 0.19
N ARG A 19 -3.12 -8.79 0.70
CA ARG A 19 -2.65 -7.41 0.56
C ARG A 19 -2.35 -6.82 1.92
N GLU A 20 -1.11 -6.38 2.10
CA GLU A 20 -0.68 -5.63 3.28
C GLU A 20 -0.53 -4.15 2.92
N TYR A 21 -1.18 -3.28 3.68
CA TYR A 21 -1.15 -1.84 3.52
C TYR A 21 -0.46 -1.21 4.73
N VAL A 22 0.60 -0.43 4.50
CA VAL A 22 1.24 0.38 5.53
C VAL A 22 0.99 1.84 5.21
N SER A 23 0.26 2.56 6.05
CA SER A 23 0.04 4.01 5.91
C SER A 23 0.81 4.79 6.95
N LEU A 24 1.53 5.82 6.50
CA LEU A 24 2.34 6.73 7.31
C LEU A 24 1.93 8.18 7.04
N PRO A 25 2.04 9.08 8.04
CA PRO A 25 1.87 10.50 7.80
C PRO A 25 2.81 11.00 6.70
N ALA A 26 2.32 11.88 5.82
CA ALA A 26 3.14 12.41 4.74
C ALA A 26 4.34 13.18 5.32
N PRO A 27 5.58 12.86 4.92
CA PRO A 27 6.75 13.59 5.37
C PRO A 27 6.68 15.06 4.93
N ALA A 28 7.13 15.97 5.80
CA ALA A 28 7.08 17.41 5.55
C ALA A 28 7.85 17.84 4.29
N SER A 29 8.83 17.04 3.85
CA SER A 29 9.57 17.25 2.59
C SER A 29 8.66 17.20 1.36
N LEU A 30 7.61 16.38 1.35
CA LEU A 30 6.67 16.31 0.21
C LEU A 30 5.89 17.61 0.04
N LYS A 31 5.53 18.27 1.13
CA LYS A 31 4.88 19.59 1.08
C LYS A 31 5.78 20.63 0.41
N LYS A 32 7.10 20.56 0.64
CA LYS A 32 8.09 21.45 0.01
C LYS A 32 8.27 21.20 -1.49
N LEU A 33 7.87 20.01 -1.97
CA LEU A 33 7.91 19.63 -3.38
C LEU A 33 6.60 19.94 -4.13
N GLY A 34 5.68 20.69 -3.52
CA GLY A 34 4.40 21.08 -4.13
C GLY A 34 3.24 20.12 -3.85
N TRP A 35 3.47 19.02 -3.13
CA TRP A 35 2.45 18.04 -2.77
C TRP A 35 1.72 18.45 -1.48
N SER A 36 1.17 19.65 -1.47
CA SER A 36 0.58 20.29 -0.27
C SER A 36 -0.69 19.59 0.23
N ALA A 37 -1.42 18.93 -0.67
CA ALA A 37 -2.66 18.23 -0.36
C ALA A 37 -2.45 16.81 0.21
N VAL A 38 -1.25 16.22 0.08
CA VAL A 38 -0.98 14.84 0.51
C VAL A 38 -0.91 14.78 2.04
N ARG A 39 -1.77 13.94 2.63
CA ARG A 39 -1.90 13.78 4.09
C ARG A 39 -1.14 12.56 4.63
N SER A 40 -1.08 11.50 3.83
CA SER A 40 -0.43 10.25 4.16
C SER A 40 0.24 9.66 2.93
N ILE A 41 1.33 8.94 3.14
CA ILE A 41 1.92 8.07 2.14
C ILE A 41 1.69 6.63 2.57
N GLY A 42 1.39 5.78 1.59
CA GLY A 42 1.16 4.36 1.83
C GLY A 42 2.09 3.51 1.01
N MET A 43 2.33 2.28 1.46
CA MET A 43 2.92 1.22 0.65
C MET A 43 2.03 -0.02 0.71
N VAL A 44 1.85 -0.67 -0.43
CA VAL A 44 1.04 -1.87 -0.56
C VAL A 44 1.96 -3.01 -0.98
N TYR A 45 1.91 -4.12 -0.25
CA TYR A 45 2.49 -5.38 -0.67
C TYR A 45 1.34 -6.31 -1.05
N SER A 46 1.25 -6.71 -2.31
CA SER A 46 0.33 -7.76 -2.74
C SER A 46 1.11 -9.05 -2.96
N ARG A 47 0.63 -10.13 -2.34
CA ARG A 47 1.09 -11.48 -2.63
C ARG A 47 -0.09 -12.24 -3.20
N THR A 48 0.00 -12.57 -4.48
CA THR A 48 -0.94 -13.46 -5.15
C THR A 48 -0.31 -14.84 -5.26
N LEU A 49 -0.88 -15.85 -4.61
CA LEU A 49 -0.47 -17.23 -4.80
C LEU A 49 -1.10 -17.78 -6.09
N ARG A 50 -0.45 -17.51 -7.23
CA ARG A 50 -0.65 -18.16 -8.53
C ARG A 50 0.56 -17.95 -9.45
N ALA A 51 1.44 -18.93 -9.62
CA ALA A 51 2.50 -19.08 -10.66
C ALA A 51 3.43 -17.88 -11.02
N CYS A 52 3.12 -16.62 -10.67
CA CYS A 52 3.82 -15.39 -11.02
C CYS A 52 3.58 -14.36 -9.88
N GLU A 53 4.64 -13.75 -9.35
CA GLU A 53 4.55 -12.59 -8.45
C GLU A 53 4.31 -11.29 -9.25
N THR A 54 3.51 -10.38 -8.70
CA THR A 54 3.25 -9.05 -9.27
C THR A 54 3.38 -8.01 -8.16
N ILE A 55 4.09 -6.90 -8.40
CA ILE A 55 4.27 -5.78 -7.46
C ILE A 55 3.51 -4.56 -8.02
N ASP A 56 2.52 -4.05 -7.29
CA ASP A 56 1.74 -2.86 -7.65
C ASP A 56 2.13 -1.65 -6.78
N LEU A 57 2.35 -0.48 -7.40
CA LEU A 57 2.63 0.78 -6.72
C LEU A 57 1.41 1.70 -6.80
N VAL A 58 0.78 2.02 -5.66
CA VAL A 58 -0.40 2.91 -5.57
C VAL A 58 -0.01 4.22 -4.90
N GLY A 59 -0.20 5.35 -5.60
CA GLY A 59 -0.10 6.70 -5.05
C GLY A 59 -1.49 7.30 -4.82
N TYR A 60 -1.69 7.97 -3.67
CA TYR A 60 -2.92 8.68 -3.28
C TYR A 60 -2.70 10.18 -3.15
#